data_AF-A0A7L2G0R4-F1
#
_entry.id   AF-A0A7L2G0R4-F1
#
_cell.length_a   1.000
_cell.length_b   1.000
_cell.length_c   1.000
_cell.angle_alpha   90.00
_cell.angle_beta   90.00
_cell.angle_gamma   90.00
#
_symmetry.space_group_name_H-M   'P 1'
#
loop_
_entity.id
_entity.type
_entity.pdbx_description
1 polymer ?
#
loop_
_entity_poly.entity_id
_entity_poly.type
_entity_poly.pdbx_seq_one_letter_code
_entity_poly.pdbx_strand_id
1 'polypeptide(L)'
;SSACTYKSQECRLTIHYEHGFSLTTEPQDGAFSKTIAQYPYEKLKMSSDDGIRMLYLDFGGKDGEIQLDLHSCPKPIVFIIHSFLSAKITRLGLVA
;
A
#
# COMPACT_ATOMS: atom_id res chain seq x y z
N SER A 1 1.77 9.51 1.74
CA SER A 1 2.53 8.38 2.28
C SER A 1 2.26 8.29 3.78
N SER A 2 2.43 7.11 4.39
CA SER A 2 2.28 6.89 5.83
C SER A 2 3.50 6.12 6.36
N ALA A 3 3.93 6.40 7.58
CA ALA A 3 4.87 5.54 8.29
C ALA A 3 4.19 4.21 8.63
N CYS A 4 4.96 3.12 8.67
CA CYS A 4 4.49 1.80 9.04
C CYS A 4 5.65 0.84 9.37
N THR A 5 5.34 -0.23 10.09
CA THR A 5 6.28 -1.35 10.28
C THR A 5 5.94 -2.49 9.32
N TYR A 6 6.93 -2.99 8.59
CA TYR A 6 6.86 -4.20 7.77
C TYR A 6 7.92 -5.20 8.22
N LYS A 7 7.51 -6.42 8.62
CA LYS A 7 8.44 -7.46 9.11
C LYS A 7 9.44 -6.94 10.16
N SER A 8 8.94 -6.20 11.14
CA SER A 8 9.72 -5.57 12.22
C SER A 8 10.71 -4.49 11.76
N GLN A 9 10.57 -3.97 10.53
CA GLN A 9 11.36 -2.86 10.00
C GLN A 9 10.49 -1.61 9.80
N GLU A 10 10.94 -0.48 10.33
CA GLU A 10 10.33 0.83 10.09
C GLU A 10 10.51 1.26 8.63
N CYS A 11 9.40 1.66 8.00
CA CYS A 11 9.34 2.02 6.60
C CYS A 11 8.19 2.99 6.32
N ARG A 12 8.08 3.40 5.05
CA ARG A 12 7.03 4.26 4.53
C ARG A 12 6.24 3.56 3.46
N LEU A 13 4.94 3.49 3.63
CA LEU A 13 3.98 3.16 2.58
C LEU A 13 3.66 4.41 1.76
N THR A 14 3.85 4.33 0.45
CA THR A 14 3.39 5.33 -0.51
C THR A 14 2.39 4.69 -1.46
N ILE A 15 1.22 5.33 -1.57
CA ILE A 15 0.17 4.95 -2.52
C ILE A 15 0.11 6.07 -3.56
N HIS A 16 0.67 5.79 -4.72
CA HIS A 16 0.67 6.69 -5.87
C HIS A 16 -0.52 6.37 -6.77
N TYR A 17 -1.20 7.39 -7.29
CA TYR A 17 -2.33 7.17 -8.20
C TYR A 17 -1.90 6.39 -9.43
N GLU A 18 -0.77 6.72 -10.06
CA GLU A 18 -0.36 6.04 -11.30
C GLU A 18 0.44 4.76 -11.05
N HIS A 19 1.33 4.77 -10.06
CA HIS A 19 2.38 3.75 -9.92
C HIS A 19 2.07 2.67 -8.88
N GLY A 20 0.94 2.79 -8.16
CA GLY A 20 0.54 1.82 -7.16
C GLY A 20 1.24 2.02 -5.83
N PHE A 21 1.77 0.93 -5.28
CA PHE A 21 2.26 0.80 -3.92
C PHE A 21 3.78 0.79 -3.91
N SER A 22 4.38 1.53 -2.99
CA SER A 22 5.81 1.49 -2.72
C SER A 22 6.06 1.45 -1.22
N LEU A 23 6.92 0.53 -0.78
CA LEU A 23 7.48 0.48 0.56
C LEU A 23 8.93 0.92 0.48
N THR A 24 9.30 1.94 1.25
CA THR A 24 10.67 2.45 1.32
C THR A 24 11.16 2.49 2.76
N THR A 25 12.43 2.19 3.02
CA THR A 25 13.01 2.38 4.36
C THR A 25 12.91 3.84 4.75
N GLU A 26 12.72 4.11 6.05
CA GLU A 26 12.88 5.46 6.55
C GLU A 26 14.36 5.91 6.40
N PRO A 27 14.63 7.17 6.02
CA PRO A 27 16.00 7.69 5.97
C PRO A 27 16.62 7.67 7.38
N GLN A 28 17.79 7.06 7.52
CA GLN A 28 18.60 7.15 8.74
C GLN A 28 19.88 7.93 8.41
N ASP A 29 20.25 8.91 9.24
CA ASP A 29 21.54 9.61 9.24
C ASP A 29 22.06 10.01 7.84
N GLY A 30 21.23 10.68 7.04
CA GLY A 30 21.61 11.21 5.72
C GLY A 30 21.71 10.16 4.61
N ALA A 31 21.39 8.89 4.88
CA ALA A 31 21.29 7.86 3.86
C ALA A 31 19.99 7.97 3.05
N PHE A 32 20.06 7.65 1.76
CA PHE A 32 18.90 7.60 0.88
C PHE A 32 17.93 6.48 1.29
N SER A 33 16.63 6.75 1.19
CA SER A 33 15.59 5.74 1.38
C SER A 33 15.73 4.63 0.34
N LYS A 34 15.78 3.37 0.80
CA LYS A 34 15.86 2.20 -0.08
C LYS A 34 14.47 1.62 -0.33
N THR A 35 14.15 1.30 -1.57
CA THR A 35 12.92 0.58 -1.92
C THR A 35 12.97 -0.86 -1.40
N ILE A 36 11.96 -1.22 -0.61
CA ILE A 36 11.73 -2.56 -0.06
C ILE A 36 10.88 -3.38 -1.05
N ALA A 37 9.78 -2.80 -1.52
CA ALA A 37 8.86 -3.46 -2.45
C ALA A 37 8.06 -2.44 -3.26
N GLN A 38 7.67 -2.82 -4.47
CA GLN A 38 6.80 -2.02 -5.35
C GLN A 38 5.81 -2.93 -6.06
N TYR A 39 4.54 -2.51 -6.07
CA TYR A 39 3.46 -3.25 -6.71
C TYR A 39 2.53 -2.30 -7.45
N PRO A 40 2.16 -2.60 -8.70
CA PRO A 40 1.16 -1.84 -9.42
C PRO A 40 -0.25 -2.30 -8.99
N TYR A 41 -1.30 -1.54 -9.35
CA TYR A 41 -2.68 -1.85 -8.92
C TYR A 41 -3.20 -3.15 -9.49
N GLU A 42 -2.77 -3.53 -10.70
CA GLU A 42 -3.21 -4.72 -11.42
C GLU A 42 -2.83 -6.01 -10.69
N LYS A 43 -1.84 -5.94 -9.78
CA LYS A 43 -1.46 -7.06 -8.91
C LYS A 43 -2.31 -7.16 -7.66
N LEU A 44 -2.91 -6.06 -7.18
CA LEU A 44 -3.68 -6.09 -5.95
C LEU A 44 -4.96 -6.89 -6.14
N LYS A 45 -5.11 -7.97 -5.36
CA LYS A 45 -6.30 -8.82 -5.31
C LYS A 45 -7.28 -8.36 -4.25
N MET A 46 -6.77 -8.02 -3.08
CA MET A 46 -7.58 -7.60 -1.94
C MET A 46 -6.82 -6.60 -1.07
N SER A 47 -7.54 -5.62 -0.55
CA SER A 47 -7.09 -4.74 0.53
C SER A 47 -8.09 -4.81 1.68
N SER A 48 -7.61 -5.01 2.90
CA SER A 48 -8.45 -5.08 4.09
C SER A 48 -7.75 -4.49 5.32
N ASP A 49 -8.50 -4.30 6.40
CA ASP A 49 -8.01 -3.77 7.67
C ASP A 49 -8.58 -4.52 8.88
N ASP A 50 -7.86 -4.46 10.01
CA ASP A 50 -8.35 -4.96 11.32
C ASP A 50 -9.20 -3.94 12.09
N GLY A 51 -9.39 -2.73 11.54
CA GLY A 51 -10.07 -1.61 12.20
C GLY A 51 -9.27 -0.90 13.28
N ILE A 52 -8.06 -1.36 13.61
CA ILE A 52 -7.23 -0.85 14.71
C ILE A 52 -5.96 -0.21 14.18
N ARG A 53 -5.07 -1.00 13.53
CA ARG A 53 -3.78 -0.51 13.00
C ARG A 53 -3.18 -1.34 11.88
N MET A 54 -3.67 -2.55 11.64
CA MET A 54 -3.12 -3.46 10.64
C MET A 54 -3.80 -3.24 9.29
N LEU A 55 -2.97 -3.05 8.26
CA LEU A 55 -3.36 -3.03 6.86
C LEU A 55 -2.86 -4.31 6.19
N TYR A 56 -3.75 -4.97 5.44
CA TYR A 56 -3.46 -6.18 4.68
C TYR A 56 -3.60 -5.89 3.19
N LEU A 57 -2.57 -6.21 2.41
CA LEU A 57 -2.54 -6.05 0.95
C LEU A 57 -2.17 -7.40 0.32
N ASP A 58 -3.14 -8.06 -0.29
CA ASP A 58 -2.93 -9.31 -1.01
C ASP A 58 -2.61 -9.04 -2.47
N PHE A 59 -1.39 -9.40 -2.89
CA PHE A 59 -0.93 -9.32 -4.28
C PHE A 59 -0.99 -10.67 -5.00
N GLY A 60 -1.40 -11.73 -4.30
CA GLY A 60 -1.57 -13.08 -4.81
C GLY A 60 -0.28 -13.75 -5.31
N GLY A 61 -0.47 -14.95 -5.89
CA GLY A 61 0.61 -15.71 -6.51
C GLY A 61 1.79 -15.99 -5.57
N LYS A 62 3.00 -15.69 -6.03
CA LYS A 62 4.24 -15.81 -5.25
C LYS A 62 4.51 -14.62 -4.32
N ASP A 63 3.82 -13.50 -4.56
CA ASP A 63 4.04 -12.26 -3.81
C ASP A 63 3.25 -12.29 -2.48
N GLY A 64 2.07 -12.93 -2.49
CA GLY A 64 1.26 -13.21 -1.31
C GLY A 64 0.69 -11.96 -0.65
N GLU A 65 0.38 -12.08 0.65
CA GLU A 65 -0.14 -10.99 1.47
C GLU A 65 0.99 -10.23 2.18
N ILE A 66 0.91 -8.90 2.12
CA ILE A 66 1.74 -7.99 2.91
C ILE A 66 0.91 -7.45 4.07
N GLN A 67 1.48 -7.54 5.26
CA GLN A 67 0.90 -7.03 6.49
C GLN A 67 1.71 -5.84 6.98
N LEU A 68 1.05 -4.70 7.19
CA LEU A 68 1.66 -3.45 7.60
C LEU A 68 1.01 -2.97 8.91
N ASP A 69 1.83 -2.68 9.90
CA ASP A 69 1.38 -1.98 11.11
C ASP A 69 1.50 -0.47 10.86
N LEU A 70 0.37 0.24 10.74
CA LEU A 70 0.36 1.68 10.44
C LEU A 70 0.44 2.57 11.68
N HIS A 71 0.50 1.98 12.87
CA HIS A 71 0.46 2.67 14.18
C HIS A 71 -0.77 3.57 14.38
N SER A 72 -1.76 3.47 13.49
CA SER A 72 -2.93 4.32 13.40
C SER A 72 -4.02 3.60 12.60
N CYS A 73 -5.26 4.07 12.71
CA CYS A 73 -6.39 3.42 12.05
C CYS A 73 -6.18 3.34 10.53
N PRO A 74 -6.19 2.14 9.92
CA PRO A 74 -5.91 1.91 8.50
C PRO A 74 -7.03 2.31 7.54
N LYS A 75 -8.22 2.62 8.07
CA LYS A 75 -9.43 2.83 7.26
C LYS A 75 -9.33 3.95 6.22
N PRO A 76 -8.70 5.11 6.50
CA PRO A 76 -8.46 6.12 5.48
C PRO A 76 -7.55 5.64 4.34
N ILE A 77 -6.57 4.80 4.63
CA ILE A 77 -5.68 4.23 3.61
C ILE A 77 -6.47 3.29 2.69
N VAL A 78 -7.27 2.39 3.26
CA VAL A 78 -8.15 1.50 2.49
C VAL A 78 -9.08 2.32 1.59
N PHE A 79 -9.69 3.39 2.11
CA PHE A 79 -10.53 4.29 1.32
C PHE A 79 -9.80 4.93 0.13
N ILE A 80 -8.55 5.37 0.31
CA ILE A 80 -7.72 5.93 -0.78
C ILE A 80 -7.47 4.89 -1.87
N ILE A 81 -7.15 3.65 -1.50
CA ILE A 81 -6.91 2.56 -2.45
C ILE A 81 -8.15 2.32 -3.32
N HIS A 82 -9.31 2.19 -2.69
CA HIS A 82 -10.57 2.01 -3.41
C HIS A 82 -10.89 3.20 -4.31
N SER A 83 -10.71 4.42 -3.81
CA SER A 83 -10.96 5.64 -4.60
C SER A 83 -10.10 5.68 -5.87
N PHE A 84 -8.82 5.33 -5.76
CA PHE A 84 -7.91 5.28 -6.89
C PHE A 84 -8.24 4.16 -7.88
N LEU A 85 -8.61 2.97 -7.40
CA LEU A 85 -9.08 1.88 -8.24
C LEU A 85 -10.35 2.26 -9.00
N SER A 86 -11.36 2.83 -8.32
CA SER A 86 -12.60 3.29 -8.93
C SER A 86 -12.35 4.36 -10.02
N ALA A 87 -11.49 5.33 -9.74
CA ALA A 87 -11.12 6.36 -10.72
C ALA A 87 -10.41 5.76 -11.95
N LYS A 88 -9.53 4.77 -11.76
CA LYS A 88 -8.87 4.06 -12.87
C LYS A 88 -9.84 3.29 -13.74
N ILE A 89 -10.76 2.54 -13.14
CA ILE A 89 -11.80 1.78 -13.85
C ILE A 89 -12.68 2.73 -14.67
N THR A 90 -13.08 3.86 -14.07
CA THR A 90 -13.88 4.90 -14.74
C THR A 90 -13.14 5.47 -15.95
N ARG A 91 -11.85 5.81 -15.80
CA ARG A 91 -11.01 6.34 -16.89
C ARG A 91 -10.83 5.33 -18.03
N LEU A 92 -10.77 4.03 -17.74
CA LEU A 92 -10.66 2.98 -18.75
C LEU A 92 -11.99 2.72 -19.49
N GLY A 93 -13.09 3.40 -19.12
CA GLY A 93 -14.41 3.18 -19.72
C GLY A 93 -15.00 1.81 -19.39
N LEU A 94 -14.52 1.17 -18.32
CA LEU A 94 -14.95 -0.17 -17.88
C LEU A 94 -16.16 -0.14 -16.94
N VAL A 95 -16.78 1.04 -16.78
CA VAL A 95 -18.07 1.17 -16.10
C VAL A 95 -19.17 0.98 -17.16
N ALA A 96 -19.94 -0.11 -17.02
CA ALA A 96 -21.13 -0.39 -17.83
C ALA A 96 -22.34 0.38 -17.29
#